data_AF-A0A3D3T5G1-F1
#
_entry.id   AF-A0A3D3T5G1-F1
#
_cell.length_a   1.000
_cell.length_b   1.000
_cell.length_c   1.000
_cell.angle_alpha   90.00
_cell.angle_beta   90.00
_cell.angle_gamma   90.00
#
_symmetry.space_group_name_H-M   'P 1'
#
loop_
_entity.id
_entity.type
_entity.pdbx_description
1 polymer ?
#
loop_
_entity_poly.entity_id
_entity_poly.type
_entity_poly.pdbx_seq_one_letter_code
_entity_poly.pdbx_strand_id
1 'polypeptide(L)'
;RLDVELFDRVVDVVEEGYDLAIRIATLPDSSLISKRLASTRVVLCASPQYLEMHGQPSDPSALGAHKIIGYSYWLGGDTWDFDGPEGPVSVKVDPWMMTNNGDTCRAVALAHQGIILHPTFLIGDDLEAGRLVEILPEYRSIELGIYAVYPTRKHVAPKVRALVNFLEEKLSGLE
;
A
#
# COMPACT_ATOMS: atom_id res chain seq x y z
N ARG A 1 -10.86 -6.13 -26.90
CA ARG A 1 -9.44 -5.89 -26.52
C ARG A 1 -9.46 -5.07 -25.24
N LEU A 2 -8.64 -5.44 -24.26
CA LEU A 2 -8.42 -4.69 -23.03
C LEU A 2 -6.98 -4.21 -23.08
N ASP A 3 -6.76 -2.91 -22.94
CA ASP A 3 -5.44 -2.30 -22.85
C ASP A 3 -5.22 -1.92 -21.37
N VAL A 4 -4.07 -2.31 -20.81
CA VAL A 4 -3.76 -2.17 -19.38
C VAL A 4 -2.41 -1.50 -19.24
N GLU A 5 -2.37 -0.42 -18.46
CA GLU A 5 -1.15 0.27 -18.07
C GLU A 5 -1.04 0.29 -16.55
N LEU A 6 0.16 0.09 -16.04
CA LEU A 6 0.44 -0.05 -14.61
C LEU A 6 1.39 1.07 -14.19
N PHE A 7 0.91 1.91 -13.28
CA PHE A 7 1.69 2.96 -12.68
C PHE A 7 1.34 3.09 -11.20
N ASP A 8 2.36 3.29 -10.39
CA ASP A 8 2.23 3.60 -8.96
C ASP A 8 1.87 5.10 -8.73
N ARG A 9 2.08 5.95 -9.74
CA ARG A 9 1.71 7.37 -9.71
C ARG A 9 0.20 7.55 -9.79
N VAL A 10 -0.26 8.68 -9.28
CA VAL A 10 -1.61 9.17 -9.51
C VAL A 10 -1.76 9.61 -10.98
N VAL A 11 -2.64 8.94 -11.73
CA VAL A 11 -2.96 9.24 -13.14
C VAL A 11 -4.27 9.99 -13.30
N ASP A 12 -4.33 11.05 -14.10
CA ASP A 12 -5.62 11.70 -14.38
C ASP A 12 -6.39 10.87 -15.41
N VAL A 13 -7.47 10.24 -14.97
CA VAL A 13 -8.28 9.33 -15.80
C VAL A 13 -8.85 10.05 -17.03
N VAL A 14 -9.13 11.36 -16.92
CA VAL A 14 -9.70 12.17 -18.00
C VAL A 14 -8.63 12.65 -18.97
N GLU A 15 -7.58 13.30 -18.45
CA GLU A 15 -6.52 13.85 -19.30
C GLU A 15 -5.73 12.76 -20.03
N GLU A 16 -5.53 11.60 -19.40
CA GLU A 16 -4.78 10.49 -19.97
C GLU A 16 -5.67 9.51 -20.78
N GLY A 17 -6.98 9.77 -20.87
CA GLY A 17 -7.88 9.04 -21.76
C GLY A 17 -8.25 7.62 -21.31
N TYR A 18 -8.16 7.33 -20.01
CA TYR A 18 -8.55 6.03 -19.46
C TYR A 18 -10.07 5.91 -19.27
N ASP A 19 -10.63 4.75 -19.58
CA ASP A 19 -12.04 4.44 -19.28
C ASP A 19 -12.26 4.19 -17.77
N LEU A 20 -11.25 3.64 -17.09
CA LEU A 20 -11.26 3.21 -15.70
C LEU A 20 -9.82 3.21 -15.16
N ALA A 21 -9.63 3.64 -13.92
CA ALA A 21 -8.40 3.45 -13.15
C ALA A 21 -8.69 2.68 -11.86
N ILE A 22 -7.75 1.84 -11.44
CA ILE A 22 -7.75 1.22 -10.11
C ILE A 22 -6.81 2.01 -9.22
N ARG A 23 -7.30 2.43 -8.06
CA ARG A 23 -6.58 3.32 -7.15
C ARG A 23 -6.55 2.76 -5.74
N ILE A 24 -5.37 2.71 -5.13
CA ILE A 24 -5.18 2.37 -3.73
C ILE A 24 -4.86 3.66 -2.98
N ALA A 25 -5.79 4.13 -2.15
CA ALA A 25 -5.65 5.41 -1.47
C ALA A 25 -6.61 5.53 -0.28
N THR A 26 -6.41 6.54 0.55
CA THR A 26 -7.45 7.04 1.45
C THR A 26 -8.31 8.02 0.66
N LEU A 27 -9.49 7.61 0.21
CA LEU A 27 -10.46 8.49 -0.45
C LEU A 27 -11.65 8.75 0.47
N PRO A 28 -12.17 10.00 0.52
CA PRO A 28 -13.45 10.25 1.15
C PRO A 28 -14.53 9.40 0.48
N ASP A 29 -15.40 8.77 1.27
CA ASP A 29 -16.54 7.96 0.80
C ASP A 29 -17.44 8.71 -0.19
N SER A 30 -17.41 10.05 -0.14
CA SER A 30 -18.20 10.96 -0.96
C SER A 30 -17.57 11.34 -2.30
N SER A 31 -16.41 10.79 -2.68
CA SER A 31 -15.83 11.06 -4.02
C SER A 31 -16.80 10.56 -5.10
N LEU A 32 -17.50 11.49 -5.77
CA LEU A 32 -18.64 11.25 -6.65
C LEU A 32 -18.33 10.45 -7.93
N ILE A 33 -17.12 9.92 -8.07
CA ILE A 33 -16.62 9.24 -9.27
C ILE A 33 -15.88 7.92 -8.99
N SER A 34 -15.92 7.43 -7.74
CA SER A 34 -15.26 6.18 -7.35
C SER A 34 -16.25 5.12 -6.85
N LYS A 35 -15.83 3.85 -6.84
CA LYS A 35 -16.51 2.71 -6.23
C LYS A 35 -15.45 1.89 -5.49
N ARG A 36 -15.63 1.68 -4.18
CA ARG A 36 -14.74 0.82 -3.38
C ARG A 36 -14.94 -0.65 -3.78
N LEU A 37 -13.82 -1.33 -4.02
CA LEU A 37 -13.74 -2.74 -4.41
C LEU A 37 -13.28 -3.62 -3.23
N ALA A 38 -12.28 -3.15 -2.48
CA ALA A 38 -11.72 -3.84 -1.32
C ALA A 38 -11.04 -2.86 -0.35
N SER A 39 -10.51 -3.39 0.73
CA SER A 39 -9.62 -2.72 1.69
C SER A 39 -8.28 -3.46 1.76
N THR A 40 -7.26 -2.79 2.26
CA THR A 40 -5.96 -3.40 2.57
C THR A 40 -5.33 -2.67 3.74
N ARG A 41 -4.72 -3.43 4.65
CA ARG A 41 -3.96 -2.87 5.77
C ARG A 41 -2.57 -2.49 5.29
N VAL A 42 -2.01 -1.42 5.83
CA VAL A 42 -0.59 -1.11 5.66
C VAL A 42 0.14 -1.65 6.89
N VAL A 43 1.12 -2.53 6.68
CA VAL A 43 1.87 -3.16 7.77
C VAL A 43 3.35 -2.87 7.64
N LEU A 44 3.97 -2.70 8.79
CA LEU A 44 5.40 -2.55 8.93
C LEU A 44 6.01 -3.96 8.94
N CYS A 45 6.96 -4.25 8.05
CA CYS A 45 7.53 -5.59 7.96
C CYS A 45 8.99 -5.58 7.49
N ALA A 46 9.65 -6.70 7.75
CA ALA A 46 10.99 -7.01 7.26
C ALA A 46 11.14 -8.52 7.08
N SER A 47 12.20 -8.96 6.41
CA SER A 47 12.52 -10.38 6.35
C SER A 47 13.14 -10.87 7.68
N PRO A 48 12.90 -12.13 8.09
CA PRO A 48 13.47 -12.68 9.32
C PRO A 48 14.99 -12.53 9.41
N GLN A 49 15.70 -12.77 8.31
CA GLN A 49 17.16 -12.68 8.27
C GLN A 49 17.67 -11.24 8.47
N TYR A 50 16.94 -10.22 8.00
CA TYR A 50 17.30 -8.83 8.32
C TYR A 50 17.20 -8.57 9.83
N LEU A 51 16.14 -9.05 10.47
CA LEU A 51 15.93 -8.88 11.91
C LEU A 51 16.95 -9.67 12.75
N GLU A 52 17.41 -10.83 12.27
CA GLU A 52 18.48 -11.57 12.92
C GLU A 52 19.81 -10.79 12.91
N MET A 53 20.13 -10.13 11.79
CA MET A 53 21.38 -9.35 11.64
C MET A 53 21.34 -8.00 12.35
N HIS A 54 20.18 -7.35 12.41
CA HIS A 54 20.04 -5.96 12.85
C HIS A 54 19.23 -5.80 14.16
N GLY A 55 18.69 -6.88 14.71
CA GLY A 55 17.75 -6.85 15.82
C GLY A 55 16.32 -6.50 15.38
N GLN A 56 15.36 -6.74 16.27
CA GLN A 56 13.97 -6.35 16.08
C GLN A 56 13.71 -5.03 16.82
N PRO A 57 13.10 -4.02 16.18
CA PRO A 57 12.74 -2.77 16.86
C PRO A 57 11.71 -3.04 17.96
N SER A 58 11.88 -2.40 19.12
CA SER A 58 10.97 -2.51 20.27
C SER A 58 9.71 -1.67 20.13
N ASP A 59 9.84 -0.55 19.43
CA ASP A 59 8.81 0.48 19.24
C ASP A 59 9.15 1.33 18.01
N PRO A 60 8.23 2.19 17.51
CA PRO A 60 8.47 3.00 16.32
C PRO A 60 9.71 3.88 16.40
N SER A 61 10.11 4.38 17.58
CA SER A 61 11.28 5.27 17.71
C SER A 61 12.59 4.57 17.38
N ALA A 62 12.65 3.24 17.53
CA ALA A 62 13.82 2.44 17.18
C ALA A 62 14.06 2.35 15.66
N LEU A 63 13.09 2.72 14.81
CA LEU A 63 13.22 2.65 13.35
C LEU A 63 14.34 3.53 12.80
N GLY A 64 14.72 4.61 13.50
CA GLY A 64 15.86 5.44 13.12
C GLY A 64 17.22 4.73 13.15
N ALA A 65 17.33 3.58 13.82
CA ALA A 65 18.54 2.75 13.85
C ALA A 65 18.56 1.66 12.76
N HIS A 66 17.50 1.56 11.96
CA HIS A 66 17.34 0.53 10.95
C HIS A 66 17.44 1.10 9.53
N LYS A 67 17.84 0.23 8.60
CA LYS A 67 17.72 0.51 7.18
C LYS A 67 16.25 0.56 6.77
N ILE A 68 15.80 1.72 6.31
CA ILE A 68 14.46 1.94 5.80
C ILE A 68 14.47 1.98 4.27
N ILE A 69 13.52 1.29 3.65
CA ILE A 69 13.24 1.36 2.22
C ILE A 69 11.93 2.14 2.07
N GLY A 70 12.02 3.37 1.57
CA GLY A 70 10.88 4.28 1.48
C GLY A 70 10.20 4.24 0.11
N TYR A 71 8.89 4.44 0.13
CA TYR A 71 8.05 4.50 -1.06
C TYR A 71 7.72 5.96 -1.40
N SER A 72 8.10 6.42 -2.58
CA SER A 72 8.02 7.84 -2.98
C SER A 72 6.61 8.43 -3.01
N TYR A 73 5.56 7.59 -3.08
CA TYR A 73 4.16 8.05 -3.05
C TYR A 73 3.49 7.84 -1.70
N TRP A 74 4.25 7.55 -0.64
CA TRP A 74 3.70 7.58 0.71
C TRP A 74 3.30 9.02 1.09
N LEU A 75 2.06 9.21 1.50
CA LEU A 75 1.49 10.55 1.80
C LEU A 75 2.22 11.26 2.94
N GLY A 76 2.71 10.50 3.94
CA GLY A 76 3.48 11.04 5.06
C GLY A 76 4.94 11.38 4.71
N GLY A 77 5.39 11.12 3.47
CA GLY A 77 6.79 11.26 3.07
C GLY A 77 7.70 10.38 3.93
N ASP A 78 8.67 11.01 4.60
CA ASP A 78 9.58 10.32 5.53
C ASP A 78 9.05 10.29 6.97
N THR A 79 7.76 10.60 7.18
CA THR A 79 7.08 10.45 8.46
C THR A 79 6.09 9.30 8.38
N TRP A 80 6.23 8.34 9.30
CA TRP A 80 5.32 7.21 9.44
C TRP A 80 4.49 7.37 10.70
N ASP A 81 3.18 7.31 10.52
CA ASP A 81 2.19 7.46 11.56
C ASP A 81 1.59 6.12 11.93
N PHE A 82 1.44 5.90 13.24
CA PHE A 82 0.89 4.69 13.84
C PHE A 82 -0.06 5.04 14.97
N ASP A 83 -1.11 4.23 15.12
CA ASP A 83 -1.90 4.16 16.34
C ASP A 83 -1.33 3.06 17.24
N GLY A 84 -0.68 3.45 18.34
CA GLY A 84 -0.04 2.55 19.28
C GLY A 84 -0.82 2.36 20.59
N PRO A 85 -0.32 1.51 21.51
CA PRO A 85 -0.99 1.20 22.78
C PRO A 85 -1.24 2.41 23.69
N GLU A 86 -0.38 3.41 23.62
CA GLU A 86 -0.45 4.64 24.43
C GLU A 86 -1.05 5.83 23.67
N GLY A 87 -1.49 5.62 22.43
CA GLY A 87 -2.03 6.65 21.55
C GLY A 87 -1.24 6.80 20.24
N PRO A 88 -1.53 7.86 19.46
CA PRO A 88 -0.87 8.11 18.18
C PRO A 88 0.63 8.36 18.34
N VAL A 89 1.43 7.76 17.47
CA VAL A 89 2.89 7.90 17.41
C VAL A 89 3.30 8.21 15.97
N SER A 90 4.05 9.30 15.79
CA SER A 90 4.67 9.65 14.52
C SER A 90 6.18 9.50 14.66
N VAL A 91 6.80 8.80 13.72
CA VAL A 91 8.25 8.66 13.66
C VAL A 91 8.78 9.15 12.33
N LYS A 92 9.84 9.94 12.38
CA LYS A 92 10.61 10.30 11.20
C LYS A 92 11.59 9.17 10.88
N VAL A 93 11.52 8.64 9.67
CA VAL A 93 12.47 7.67 9.14
C VAL A 93 13.54 8.35 8.28
N ASP A 94 14.64 7.65 8.06
CA ASP A 94 15.71 8.06 7.14
C ASP A 94 15.93 6.95 6.11
N PRO A 95 15.18 6.96 4.99
CA PRO A 95 15.30 5.93 3.97
C PRO A 95 16.68 5.96 3.29
N TRP A 96 17.41 4.85 3.38
CA TRP A 96 18.67 4.72 2.62
C TRP A 96 18.40 4.49 1.12
N MET A 97 17.18 4.03 0.80
CA MET A 97 16.69 3.86 -0.55
C MET A 97 15.26 4.39 -0.64
N MET A 98 14.98 5.13 -1.70
CA MET A 98 13.65 5.56 -2.11
C MET A 98 13.31 4.94 -3.46
N THR A 99 12.10 4.41 -3.60
CA THR A 99 11.58 3.93 -4.89
C THR A 99 10.11 4.29 -5.05
N ASN A 100 9.70 4.51 -6.29
CA ASN A 100 8.32 4.82 -6.64
C ASN A 100 7.52 3.59 -7.04
N ASN A 101 8.02 2.38 -6.77
CA ASN A 101 7.36 1.13 -7.11
C ASN A 101 7.35 0.16 -5.93
N GLY A 102 6.16 -0.30 -5.54
CA GLY A 102 5.99 -1.21 -4.41
C GLY A 102 6.70 -2.56 -4.57
N ASP A 103 6.67 -3.17 -5.76
CA ASP A 103 7.37 -4.44 -6.02
C ASP A 103 8.88 -4.32 -5.81
N THR A 104 9.44 -3.15 -6.10
CA THR A 104 10.85 -2.86 -5.83
C THR A 104 11.12 -2.79 -4.32
N CYS A 105 10.27 -2.12 -3.53
CA CYS A 105 10.37 -2.14 -2.06
C CYS A 105 10.36 -3.58 -1.53
N ARG A 106 9.38 -4.36 -1.97
CA ARG A 106 9.19 -5.76 -1.62
C ARG A 106 10.43 -6.60 -1.93
N ALA A 107 10.95 -6.51 -3.16
CA ALA A 107 12.12 -7.27 -3.59
C ALA A 107 13.36 -6.96 -2.74
N VAL A 108 13.57 -5.69 -2.40
CA VAL A 108 14.71 -5.24 -1.59
C VAL A 108 14.58 -5.69 -0.13
N ALA A 109 13.36 -5.69 0.44
CA ALA A 109 13.11 -6.21 1.78
C ALA A 109 13.31 -7.74 1.86
N LEU A 110 12.88 -8.48 0.83
CA LEU A 110 13.12 -9.92 0.68
C LEU A 110 14.62 -10.25 0.50
N ALA A 111 15.41 -9.32 -0.05
CA ALA A 111 16.87 -9.41 -0.11
C ALA A 111 17.58 -8.98 1.19
N HIS A 112 16.83 -8.88 2.29
CA HIS A 112 17.34 -8.58 3.64
C HIS A 112 18.00 -7.20 3.77
N GLN A 113 17.52 -6.20 3.02
CA GLN A 113 18.13 -4.87 3.00
C GLN A 113 17.38 -3.80 3.79
N GLY A 114 16.32 -4.15 4.52
CA GLY A 114 15.65 -3.17 5.37
C GLY A 114 14.21 -3.51 5.74
N ILE A 115 13.60 -2.52 6.38
CA ILE A 115 12.20 -2.48 6.79
C ILE A 115 11.41 -1.70 5.75
N ILE A 116 10.20 -2.17 5.44
CA ILE A 116 9.22 -1.49 4.60
C ILE A 116 7.91 -1.29 5.37
N LEU A 117 7.17 -0.25 5.00
CA LEU A 117 5.79 -0.02 5.40
C LEU A 117 4.93 -0.15 4.14
N HIS A 118 4.19 -1.25 3.97
CA HIS A 118 3.52 -1.56 2.71
C HIS A 118 2.15 -2.25 2.86
N PRO A 119 1.25 -2.11 1.87
CA PRO A 119 -0.07 -2.74 1.90
C PRO A 119 -0.01 -4.26 1.80
N THR A 120 -0.89 -4.95 2.55
CA THR A 120 -0.96 -6.42 2.60
C THR A 120 -1.29 -7.07 1.26
N PHE A 121 -2.02 -6.40 0.34
CA PHE A 121 -2.30 -7.00 -0.97
C PHE A 121 -1.03 -7.30 -1.79
N LEU A 122 0.07 -6.58 -1.52
CA LEU A 122 1.33 -6.72 -2.25
C LEU A 122 2.27 -7.73 -1.60
N ILE A 123 2.23 -7.85 -0.28
CA ILE A 123 3.19 -8.63 0.52
C ILE A 123 2.54 -9.77 1.31
N GLY A 124 1.23 -9.97 1.18
CA GLY A 124 0.44 -10.95 1.94
C GLY A 124 1.00 -12.37 1.80
N ASP A 125 1.27 -12.80 0.56
CA ASP A 125 1.86 -14.11 0.28
C ASP A 125 3.25 -14.31 0.92
N ASP A 126 4.01 -13.22 1.14
CA ASP A 126 5.31 -13.29 1.82
C ASP A 126 5.15 -13.34 3.34
N LEU A 127 4.15 -12.65 3.88
CA LEU A 127 3.79 -12.71 5.29
C LEU A 127 3.29 -14.11 5.66
N GLU A 128 2.38 -14.67 4.85
CA GLU A 128 1.84 -16.02 5.06
C GLU A 128 2.95 -17.09 4.97
N ALA A 129 3.85 -16.94 3.99
CA ALA A 129 4.97 -17.86 3.84
C ALA A 129 6.14 -17.62 4.83
N GLY A 130 6.06 -16.61 5.68
CA GLY A 130 7.12 -16.23 6.62
C GLY A 130 8.40 -15.69 5.97
N ARG A 131 8.35 -15.30 4.69
CA ARG A 131 9.46 -14.63 3.99
C ARG A 131 9.62 -13.18 4.45
N LEU A 132 8.50 -12.56 4.80
CA LEU A 132 8.42 -11.32 5.56
C LEU A 132 7.67 -11.60 6.85
N VAL A 133 7.93 -10.81 7.87
CA VAL A 133 7.21 -10.83 9.15
C VAL A 133 6.77 -9.44 9.51
N GLU A 134 5.52 -9.32 9.98
CA GLU A 134 5.00 -8.08 10.55
C GLU A 134 5.79 -7.76 11.82
N ILE A 135 6.29 -6.53 11.91
CA ILE A 135 6.98 -6.00 13.08
C ILE A 135 6.10 -4.93 13.72
N LEU A 136 6.18 -4.83 15.04
CA LEU A 136 5.38 -3.87 15.82
C LEU A 136 3.86 -3.98 15.56
N PRO A 137 3.22 -5.17 15.63
CA PRO A 137 1.81 -5.35 15.27
C PRO A 137 0.81 -4.57 16.14
N GLU A 138 1.24 -4.12 17.33
CA GLU A 138 0.48 -3.25 18.23
C GLU A 138 0.42 -1.78 17.74
N TYR A 139 1.26 -1.41 16.76
CA TYR A 139 1.36 -0.08 16.17
C TYR A 139 0.76 -0.10 14.77
N ARG A 140 -0.54 0.19 14.68
CA ARG A 140 -1.29 0.05 13.43
C ARG A 140 -1.12 1.27 12.55
N SER A 141 -0.82 1.08 11.27
CA SER A 141 -0.85 2.16 10.30
C SER A 141 -2.25 2.30 9.67
N ILE A 142 -2.38 3.24 8.73
CA ILE A 142 -3.64 3.50 8.02
C ILE A 142 -4.14 2.27 7.24
N GLU A 143 -5.46 2.19 7.09
CA GLU A 143 -6.09 1.31 6.10
C GLU A 143 -6.29 2.07 4.79
N LEU A 144 -6.02 1.40 3.67
CA LEU A 144 -6.25 1.94 2.33
C LEU A 144 -7.44 1.25 1.69
N GLY A 145 -8.22 1.99 0.91
CA GLY A 145 -9.24 1.41 0.04
C GLY A 145 -8.69 1.16 -1.35
N ILE A 146 -9.15 0.10 -1.99
CA ILE A 146 -8.94 -0.18 -3.42
C ILE A 146 -10.20 0.25 -4.16
N TYR A 147 -10.07 1.20 -5.08
CA TYR A 147 -11.21 1.85 -5.74
C TYR A 147 -11.13 1.73 -7.26
N ALA A 148 -12.27 1.46 -7.87
CA ALA A 148 -12.52 1.75 -9.28
C ALA A 148 -12.86 3.25 -9.43
N VAL A 149 -12.09 3.99 -10.22
CA VAL A 149 -12.27 5.42 -10.50
C VAL A 149 -12.51 5.63 -11.99
N TYR A 150 -13.55 6.37 -12.35
CA TYR A 150 -13.94 6.59 -13.76
C TYR A 150 -14.42 8.03 -13.98
N PRO A 151 -14.37 8.57 -15.22
CA PRO A 151 -14.57 10.01 -15.46
C PRO A 151 -15.91 10.60 -15.00
N THR A 152 -17.00 9.82 -15.02
CA THR A 152 -18.34 10.30 -14.64
C THR A 152 -19.28 9.17 -14.22
N ARG A 153 -20.16 9.43 -13.24
CA ARG A 153 -21.24 8.49 -12.82
C ARG A 153 -22.47 8.52 -13.71
N LYS A 154 -22.74 9.61 -14.44
CA LYS A 154 -24.01 9.79 -15.17
C LYS A 154 -24.14 8.85 -16.38
N HIS A 155 -23.03 8.55 -17.04
CA HIS A 155 -23.00 7.71 -18.25
C HIS A 155 -21.81 6.74 -18.24
N VAL A 156 -21.72 5.89 -17.20
CA VAL A 156 -20.73 4.80 -17.19
C VAL A 156 -21.06 3.82 -18.31
N ALA A 157 -20.15 3.68 -19.27
CA ALA A 157 -20.30 2.78 -20.40
C ALA A 157 -20.53 1.33 -19.94
N PRO A 158 -21.37 0.53 -20.63
CA PRO A 158 -21.63 -0.87 -20.25
C PRO A 158 -20.37 -1.72 -20.06
N LYS A 159 -19.33 -1.49 -20.90
CA LYS A 159 -18.02 -2.16 -20.78
C LYS A 159 -17.33 -1.90 -19.43
N VAL A 160 -17.37 -0.66 -18.95
CA VAL A 160 -16.74 -0.26 -17.68
C VAL A 160 -17.53 -0.86 -16.52
N ARG A 161 -18.87 -0.80 -16.58
CA ARG A 161 -19.73 -1.40 -15.56
C ARG A 161 -19.51 -2.90 -15.43
N ALA A 162 -19.41 -3.61 -16.55
CA ALA A 162 -19.13 -5.05 -16.55
C ALA A 162 -17.78 -5.36 -15.88
N LEU A 163 -16.73 -4.58 -16.17
CA LEU A 163 -15.41 -4.75 -15.56
C LEU A 163 -15.44 -4.43 -14.05
N VAL A 164 -16.09 -3.34 -13.65
CA VAL A 164 -16.21 -2.97 -12.22
C VAL A 164 -16.94 -4.07 -11.44
N ASN A 165 -18.05 -4.58 -11.95
CA ASN A 165 -18.79 -5.67 -11.30
C ASN A 165 -17.93 -6.95 -11.20
N PHE A 166 -17.19 -7.28 -12.26
CA PHE A 166 -16.28 -8.42 -12.25
C PHE A 166 -15.18 -8.26 -11.19
N LEU A 167 -14.56 -7.08 -11.10
CA LEU A 167 -13.52 -6.80 -10.11
C LEU A 167 -14.09 -6.79 -8.69
N GLU A 168 -15.29 -6.25 -8.47
CA GLU A 168 -15.96 -6.29 -7.17
C GLU A 168 -16.18 -7.74 -6.70
N GLU A 169 -16.63 -8.63 -7.59
CA GLU A 169 -16.79 -10.06 -7.27
C GLU A 169 -15.45 -10.77 -7.02
N LYS A 170 -14.41 -10.47 -7.80
CA LYS A 170 -13.11 -11.15 -7.66
C LYS A 170 -12.25 -10.63 -6.52
N LEU A 171 -12.47 -9.40 -6.09
CA LEU A 171 -11.74 -8.77 -4.99
C LEU A 171 -12.53 -8.80 -3.68
N SER A 172 -13.80 -9.22 -3.70
CA SER A 172 -14.57 -9.47 -2.48
C SER A 172 -13.95 -10.64 -1.71
N GLY A 173 -13.17 -10.32 -0.66
CA GLY A 173 -12.47 -11.30 0.17
C GLY A 173 -10.94 -11.12 0.23
N LEU A 174 -10.39 -10.13 -0.49
CA LEU A 174 -9.03 -9.65 -0.18
C LEU A 174 -9.08 -8.87 1.13
N GLU A 175 -8.41 -9.38 2.16
CA GLU A 175 -8.16 -8.72 3.46
C GLU A 175 -6.65 -8.44 3.66
#